data_AF-A0A0Q5N993-F1
#
_entry.id   AF-A0A0Q5N993-F1
#
_cell.length_a   1.000
_cell.length_b   1.000
_cell.length_c   1.000
_cell.angle_alpha   90.00
_cell.angle_beta   90.00
_cell.angle_gamma   90.00
#
_symmetry.space_group_name_H-M   'P 1'
#
loop_
_entity.id
_entity.type
_entity.pdbx_description
1 polymer ?
#
loop_
_entity_poly.entity_id
_entity_poly.type
_entity_poly.pdbx_seq_one_letter_code
_entity_poly.pdbx_strand_id
1 'polypeptide(L)'
;MPKDGQHWVAVALTRHRQPIGHALGESNTLAATLLGVEATASYWKQTAIEEYATAHPAKALHVAVAVTLGGIEASTSKGTWRNPSERDELYFEQLAAWGYALSEVEQIVVDGGKADAAQTAARA
;
A
#
# COMPACT_ATOMS: atom_id res chain seq x y z
N MET A 1 4.78 -8.84 -12.49
CA MET A 1 3.86 -8.79 -11.34
C MET A 1 4.45 -9.55 -10.18
N PRO A 2 4.25 -9.10 -8.94
CA PRO A 2 4.69 -9.84 -7.77
C PRO A 2 3.99 -11.21 -7.67
N LYS A 3 4.71 -12.22 -7.19
CA LYS A 3 4.25 -13.63 -7.19
C LYS A 3 3.05 -13.87 -6.26
N ASP A 4 2.92 -13.06 -5.23
CA ASP A 4 1.95 -13.10 -4.14
C ASP A 4 0.98 -11.90 -4.18
N GLY A 5 0.88 -11.20 -5.33
CA GLY A 5 0.04 -10.00 -5.46
C GLY A 5 -1.43 -10.21 -5.09
N GLN A 6 -2.00 -11.40 -5.36
CA GLN A 6 -3.37 -11.73 -4.94
C GLN A 6 -3.52 -11.81 -3.42
N HIS A 7 -2.53 -12.43 -2.75
CA HIS A 7 -2.49 -12.51 -1.30
C HIS A 7 -2.34 -11.12 -0.68
N TRP A 8 -1.41 -10.31 -1.20
CA TRP A 8 -1.26 -8.91 -0.80
C TRP A 8 -2.58 -8.14 -0.86
N VAL A 9 -3.28 -8.19 -1.99
CA VAL A 9 -4.56 -7.47 -2.17
C VAL A 9 -5.58 -7.91 -1.12
N ALA A 10 -5.70 -9.21 -0.87
CA ALA A 10 -6.62 -9.74 0.14
C ALA A 10 -6.28 -9.24 1.56
N VAL A 11 -5.00 -9.28 1.93
CA VAL A 11 -4.52 -8.78 3.22
C VAL A 11 -4.73 -7.28 3.36
N ALA A 12 -4.34 -6.50 2.34
CA ALA A 12 -4.46 -5.05 2.35
C ALA A 12 -5.93 -4.62 2.54
N LEU A 13 -6.85 -5.18 1.75
CA LEU A 13 -8.28 -4.84 1.83
C LEU A 13 -8.93 -5.21 3.17
N THR A 14 -8.50 -6.31 3.80
CA THR A 14 -9.11 -6.80 5.05
C THR A 14 -8.51 -6.16 6.29
N ARG A 15 -7.19 -5.91 6.31
CA ARG A 15 -6.50 -5.31 7.46
C ARG A 15 -6.45 -3.79 7.43
N HIS A 16 -6.46 -3.15 6.25
CA HIS A 16 -6.21 -1.72 6.09
C HIS A 16 -7.37 -0.97 5.41
N ARG A 17 -8.60 -1.38 5.74
CA ARG A 17 -9.85 -0.86 5.15
C ARG A 17 -10.00 0.66 5.19
N GLN A 18 -9.59 1.34 6.27
CA GLN A 18 -9.82 2.78 6.43
C GLN A 18 -8.85 3.61 5.57
N PRO A 19 -7.52 3.38 5.61
CA PRO A 19 -6.59 4.02 4.68
C PRO A 19 -6.95 3.81 3.22
N ILE A 20 -7.30 2.57 2.85
CA ILE A 20 -7.68 2.25 1.47
C ILE A 20 -8.98 2.96 1.09
N GLY A 21 -10.00 2.92 1.95
CA GLY A 21 -11.27 3.62 1.69
C GLY A 21 -11.08 5.14 1.52
N HIS A 22 -10.19 5.75 2.31
CA HIS A 22 -9.85 7.16 2.17
C HIS A 22 -9.14 7.46 0.84
N ALA A 23 -8.12 6.67 0.49
CA ALA A 23 -7.39 6.86 -0.76
C ALA A 23 -8.24 6.62 -2.01
N LEU A 24 -9.22 5.72 -1.94
CA LEU A 24 -10.23 5.53 -3.00
C LEU A 24 -11.11 6.77 -3.18
N GLY A 25 -11.40 7.52 -2.11
CA GLY A 25 -12.13 8.79 -2.17
C GLY A 25 -11.29 9.96 -2.68
N GLU A 26 -9.97 9.94 -2.45
CA GLU A 26 -9.03 11.02 -2.82
C GLU A 26 -8.26 10.76 -4.12
N SER A 27 -8.75 9.85 -4.96
CA SER A 27 -8.26 9.59 -6.34
C SER A 27 -6.93 8.83 -6.45
N ASN A 28 -6.37 8.39 -5.32
CA ASN A 28 -5.23 7.48 -5.24
C ASN A 28 -4.08 7.84 -6.22
N THR A 29 -3.49 9.02 -6.02
CA THR A 29 -2.50 9.63 -6.93
C THR A 29 -1.30 8.73 -7.23
N LEU A 30 -0.83 7.95 -6.23
CA LEU A 30 0.24 6.98 -6.46
C LEU A 30 -0.21 5.85 -7.39
N ALA A 31 -1.41 5.32 -7.21
CA ALA A 31 -1.93 4.28 -8.10
C ALA A 31 -2.03 4.78 -9.55
N ALA A 32 -2.49 6.02 -9.75
CA ALA A 32 -2.51 6.65 -11.07
C ALA A 32 -1.09 6.71 -11.68
N THR A 33 -0.09 7.11 -10.88
CA THR A 33 1.31 7.15 -11.29
C THR A 33 1.85 5.76 -11.65
N LEU A 34 1.59 4.74 -10.83
CA LEU A 34 2.00 3.35 -11.07
C LEU A 34 1.36 2.75 -12.33
N LEU A 35 0.14 3.18 -12.66
CA LEU A 35 -0.58 2.74 -13.85
C LEU A 35 -0.27 3.58 -15.10
N GLY A 36 0.46 4.68 -14.95
CA GLY A 36 0.80 5.60 -16.03
C GLY A 36 -0.40 6.39 -16.56
N VAL A 37 -1.38 6.66 -15.70
CA VAL A 37 -2.58 7.44 -16.04
C VAL A 37 -2.58 8.77 -15.29
N GLU A 38 -3.25 9.77 -15.85
CA GLU A 38 -3.35 11.08 -15.21
C GLU A 38 -4.23 10.98 -13.96
N ALA A 39 -3.73 11.46 -12.82
CA ALA A 39 -4.47 11.46 -11.57
C ALA A 39 -5.62 12.48 -11.65
N THR A 40 -6.80 12.03 -12.08
CA THR A 40 -8.00 12.86 -12.13
C THR A 40 -8.85 12.65 -10.89
N ALA A 41 -8.94 13.70 -10.06
CA ALA A 41 -9.86 13.72 -8.93
C ALA A 41 -11.20 14.29 -9.37
N SER A 42 -12.21 13.42 -9.51
CA SER A 42 -13.58 13.87 -9.73
C SER A 42 -14.56 13.03 -8.93
N TYR A 43 -15.36 13.69 -8.11
CA TYR A 43 -16.49 13.08 -7.43
C TYR A 43 -17.65 12.77 -8.40
N TRP A 44 -17.71 13.47 -9.53
CA TRP A 44 -18.85 13.45 -10.46
C TRP A 44 -18.57 12.73 -11.78
N LYS A 45 -17.33 12.24 -11.98
CA LYS A 45 -16.91 11.53 -13.19
C LYS A 45 -16.10 10.30 -12.81
N GLN A 46 -16.05 9.32 -13.72
CA GLN A 46 -15.15 8.20 -13.56
C GLN A 46 -13.71 8.71 -13.42
N THR A 47 -12.98 8.10 -12.49
CA THR A 47 -11.55 8.40 -12.33
C THR A 47 -10.77 7.75 -13.47
N ALA A 48 -9.61 8.29 -13.84
CA ALA A 48 -8.76 7.68 -14.88
C ALA A 48 -8.36 6.23 -14.55
N ILE A 49 -8.30 5.87 -13.25
CA ILE A 49 -8.05 4.50 -12.79
C ILE A 49 -9.25 3.58 -13.11
N GLU A 50 -10.48 4.07 -12.91
CA GLU A 50 -11.71 3.33 -13.24
C GLU A 50 -11.83 3.07 -14.74
N GLU A 51 -11.57 4.10 -15.56
CA GLU A 51 -11.53 3.98 -17.02
C GLU A 51 -10.46 2.97 -17.45
N TYR A 52 -9.26 3.06 -16.88
CA TYR A 52 -8.16 2.14 -17.17
C TYR A 52 -8.50 0.69 -16.81
N ALA A 53 -9.07 0.47 -15.62
CA ALA A 53 -9.45 -0.86 -15.16
C ALA A 53 -10.51 -1.50 -16.07
N THR A 54 -11.49 -0.71 -16.50
CA THR A 54 -12.56 -1.14 -17.41
C THR A 54 -12.01 -1.50 -18.79
N ALA A 55 -11.11 -0.68 -19.33
CA ALA A 55 -10.49 -0.92 -20.64
C ALA A 55 -9.50 -2.10 -20.65
N HIS A 56 -8.93 -2.47 -19.50
CA HIS A 56 -7.86 -3.47 -19.40
C HIS A 56 -8.17 -4.59 -18.38
N PRO A 57 -9.20 -5.45 -18.62
CA PRO A 57 -9.58 -6.50 -17.68
C PRO A 57 -8.43 -7.49 -17.39
N ALA A 58 -7.56 -7.75 -18.37
CA ALA A 58 -6.37 -8.59 -18.19
C ALA A 58 -5.34 -8.01 -17.20
N LYS A 59 -5.45 -6.72 -16.84
CA LYS A 59 -4.59 -6.03 -15.86
C LYS A 59 -5.27 -5.83 -14.50
N ALA A 60 -6.42 -6.46 -14.25
CA ALA A 60 -7.17 -6.29 -12.99
C ALA A 60 -6.29 -6.44 -11.73
N LEU A 61 -5.41 -7.45 -11.70
CA LEU A 61 -4.49 -7.62 -10.57
C LEU A 61 -3.45 -6.49 -10.47
N HIS A 62 -2.92 -5.97 -11.59
CA HIS A 62 -2.00 -4.84 -11.57
C HIS A 62 -2.69 -3.61 -10.95
N VAL A 63 -3.92 -3.33 -11.38
CA VAL A 63 -4.72 -2.22 -10.87
C VAL A 63 -4.98 -2.38 -9.37
N ALA A 64 -5.41 -3.57 -8.94
CA ALA A 64 -5.69 -3.83 -7.53
C ALA A 64 -4.45 -3.67 -6.64
N VAL A 65 -3.28 -4.15 -7.10
CA VAL A 65 -2.01 -3.95 -6.39
C VAL A 65 -1.64 -2.46 -6.34
N ALA A 66 -1.73 -1.74 -7.45
CA ALA A 66 -1.43 -0.31 -7.49
C ALA A 66 -2.32 0.50 -6.53
N VAL A 67 -3.63 0.23 -6.52
CA VAL A 67 -4.60 0.89 -5.65
C VAL A 67 -4.34 0.60 -4.18
N THR A 68 -4.07 -0.65 -3.82
CA THR A 68 -3.82 -1.03 -2.43
C THR A 68 -2.49 -0.48 -1.91
N LEU A 69 -1.42 -0.50 -2.73
CA LEU A 69 -0.15 0.14 -2.40
C LEU A 69 -0.31 1.65 -2.24
N GLY A 70 -0.93 2.32 -3.22
CA GLY A 70 -1.14 3.76 -3.18
C GLY A 70 -2.00 4.20 -2.00
N GLY A 71 -2.97 3.39 -1.59
CA GLY A 71 -3.78 3.69 -0.43
C GLY A 71 -3.05 3.56 0.91
N ILE A 72 -2.13 2.60 1.03
CA ILE A 72 -1.29 2.47 2.22
C ILE A 72 -0.22 3.56 2.24
N GLU A 73 0.46 3.81 1.11
CA GLU A 73 1.48 4.86 0.99
C GLU A 73 0.92 6.25 1.33
N ALA A 74 -0.29 6.58 0.86
CA ALA A 74 -0.93 7.86 1.19
C ALA A 74 -1.16 8.09 2.70
N SER A 75 -1.11 7.01 3.48
CA SER A 75 -1.28 7.04 4.92
C SER A 75 0.04 7.03 5.71
N THR A 76 1.18 6.98 5.02
CA THR A 76 2.50 7.19 5.62
C THR A 76 2.74 8.69 5.84
N SER A 77 3.58 9.02 6.82
CA SER A 77 3.92 10.41 7.13
C SER A 77 5.30 10.50 7.76
N LYS A 78 5.78 11.73 8.03
CA LYS A 78 7.01 11.93 8.82
C LYS A 78 6.95 11.28 10.21
N GLY A 79 5.75 11.00 10.74
CA GLY A 79 5.54 10.29 12.00
C GLY A 79 5.82 8.79 11.91
N THR A 80 5.64 8.19 10.71
CA THR A 80 5.84 6.76 10.46
C THR A 80 7.24 6.29 10.88
N TRP A 81 8.27 7.10 10.66
CA TRP A 81 9.64 6.76 11.03
C TRP A 81 9.90 6.74 12.54
N ARG A 82 9.11 7.49 13.32
CA ARG A 82 9.30 7.61 14.78
C ARG A 82 8.45 6.62 15.55
N ASN A 83 7.26 6.32 15.03
CA ASN A 83 6.32 5.40 15.65
C ASN A 83 5.57 4.66 14.53
N PRO A 84 6.21 3.63 13.93
CA PRO A 84 5.57 2.86 12.88
C PRO A 84 4.35 2.13 13.42
N SER A 85 3.35 1.98 12.57
CA SER A 85 2.23 1.08 12.83
C SER A 85 2.46 -0.28 12.17
N GLU A 86 1.74 -1.32 12.62
CA GLU A 86 1.76 -2.65 11.99
C GLU A 86 1.50 -2.60 10.47
N ARG A 87 0.71 -1.62 10.00
CA ARG A 87 0.47 -1.40 8.57
C ARG A 87 1.74 -0.95 7.86
N ASP A 88 2.48 -0.03 8.45
CA ASP A 88 3.69 0.54 7.84
C ASP A 88 4.79 -0.53 7.76
N GLU A 89 4.92 -1.34 8.81
CA GLU A 89 5.79 -2.52 8.84
C GLU A 89 5.44 -3.50 7.73
N LEU A 90 4.18 -3.94 7.67
CA LEU A 90 3.69 -4.87 6.66
C LEU A 90 3.92 -4.35 5.22
N TYR A 91 3.78 -3.04 5.02
CA TYR A 91 4.02 -2.41 3.72
C TYR A 91 5.50 -2.47 3.30
N PHE A 92 6.42 -2.02 4.17
CA PHE A 92 7.85 -2.04 3.84
C PHE A 92 8.41 -3.46 3.76
N GLU A 93 7.93 -4.39 4.60
CA GLU A 93 8.27 -5.81 4.49
C GLU A 93 7.82 -6.40 3.14
N GLN A 94 6.62 -6.07 2.69
CA GLN A 94 6.11 -6.54 1.40
C GLN A 94 6.93 -5.97 0.24
N LEU A 95 7.30 -4.69 0.28
CA LEU A 95 8.17 -4.08 -0.73
C LEU A 95 9.52 -4.81 -0.79
N ALA A 96 10.14 -5.07 0.37
CA ALA A 96 11.39 -5.82 0.45
C ALA A 96 11.25 -7.24 -0.10
N ALA A 97 10.15 -7.94 0.20
CA ALA A 97 9.86 -9.27 -0.33
C ALA A 97 9.74 -9.30 -1.87
N TRP A 98 9.34 -8.17 -2.48
CA TRP A 98 9.32 -8.00 -3.94
C TRP A 98 10.64 -7.56 -4.56
N GLY A 99 11.68 -7.42 -3.74
CA GLY A 99 13.03 -7.07 -4.17
C GLY A 99 13.31 -5.57 -4.20
N TYR A 100 12.44 -4.74 -3.61
CA TYR A 100 12.77 -3.34 -3.38
C TYR A 100 13.83 -3.25 -2.27
N ALA A 101 14.96 -2.60 -2.56
CA ALA A 101 16.00 -2.35 -1.57
C ALA A 101 15.56 -1.20 -0.67
N LEU A 102 15.16 -1.53 0.56
CA LEU A 102 14.79 -0.53 1.57
C LEU A 102 15.99 0.37 1.87
N SER A 103 15.73 1.68 1.95
CA SER A 103 16.68 2.64 2.49
C SER A 103 16.87 2.44 4.00
N GLU A 104 17.92 3.03 4.55
CA GLU A 104 18.18 2.96 6.00
C GLU A 104 16.99 3.45 6.85
N VAL A 105 16.26 4.47 6.37
CA VAL A 105 15.11 5.03 7.09
C VAL A 105 13.90 4.08 7.06
N GLU A 106 13.69 3.38 5.95
CA GLU A 106 12.60 2.40 5.83
C GLU A 106 12.93 1.12 6.58
N GLN A 107 14.21 0.74 6.66
CA GLN A 107 14.68 -0.39 7.44
C GLN A 107 14.39 -0.22 8.95
N ILE A 108 14.43 1.02 9.47
CA ILE A 108 14.07 1.33 10.86
C ILE A 108 12.63 0.90 11.18
N VAL A 109 11.71 1.07 10.23
CA VAL A 109 10.30 0.70 10.42
C VAL A 109 10.18 -0.81 10.63
N VAL A 110 10.81 -1.58 9.74
CA VAL A 110 10.80 -3.05 9.80
C VAL A 110 11.49 -3.58 11.05
N ASP A 111 12.62 -2.99 11.45
CA ASP A 111 13.38 -3.45 12.61
C ASP A 111 12.73 -3.05 13.94
N GLY A 112 12.05 -1.89 13.98
CA GLY A 112 11.25 -1.45 15.12
C GLY A 112 10.11 -2.41 15.46
N GLY A 113 9.38 -2.87 14.44
CA GLY A 113 8.30 -3.86 14.60
C GLY A 113 8.77 -5.19 15.18
N LYS A 114 9.93 -5.68 14.72
CA LYS A 114 10.54 -6.92 15.23
C LYS A 114 10.91 -6.81 16.72
N ALA A 115 11.40 -5.65 17.14
CA ALA A 115 11.74 -5.41 18.54
C ALA A 115 10.50 -5.42 19.45
N ASP A 116 9.40 -4.83 19.00
CA ASP A 116 8.14 -4.79 19.77
C ASP A 116 7.47 -6.17 19.85
N ALA A 117 7.46 -6.92 18.75
CA ALA A 117 6.98 -8.30 18.70
C ALA A 117 7.75 -9.22 19.67
N ALA A 118 9.08 -9.09 19.71
CA ALA A 118 9.93 -9.84 20.63
C ALA A 118 9.67 -9.48 22.10
N GLN A 119 9.43 -8.19 22.40
CA GLN A 119 9.10 -7.74 23.75
C GLN A 119 7.72 -8.22 24.21
N THR A 120 6.75 -8.27 23.29
CA THR A 120 5.41 -8.81 23.57
C THR A 120 5.45 -10.31 23.85
N ALA A 121 6.20 -11.08 23.06
CA ALA A 121 6.36 -12.52 23.26
C ALA A 121 7.05 -12.86 24.60
N ALA A 122 7.97 -12.03 25.08
CA ALA A 122 8.66 -12.22 26.36
C ALA A 122 7.78 -11.90 27.59
N ARG A 123 6.63 -11.26 27.41
CA ARG A 123 5.69 -10.88 28.48
C ARG A 123 4.49 -11.82 28.62
N ALA A 124 4.32 -12.75 27.68
CA ALA A 124 3.25 -13.75 27.67
C ALA A 124 3.71 -15.05 28.34
#